data_AF-A0A2V9V4N6-F1
#
_entry.id   AF-A0A2V9V4N6-F1
#
_cell.length_a   1.000
_cell.length_b   1.000
_cell.length_c   1.000
_cell.angle_alpha   90.00
_cell.angle_beta   90.00
_cell.angle_gamma   90.00
#
_symmetry.space_group_name_H-M   'P 1'
#
loop_
_entity.id
_entity.type
_entity.pdbx_description
1 polymer ?
#
loop_
_entity_poly.entity_id
_entity_poly.type
_entity_poly.pdbx_seq_one_letter_code
_entity_poly.pdbx_strand_id
1 'polypeptide(L)'
;MTGGRTNVWGRVCLRFSDFDLKAASHDGYGENWPLSYKDLEPYYNLVEDYVGVCGQAEGLSELPDSRFQPAMPLTCQEMALREAGKKKLGWIVTPARSANLTRSLKGRAACHYCGPCERGCQSRSYFNSAFTTVADAIKSGNCTLISNAMVHKVLMNADTNRATGVLYVDRNTKEPHEISARVVILCAQTQESARILFNSANRQHPNGLGNSSGVLGHYLTAHVRSGGGSGEMPELDTKATMAGPHRPVGFYVARFRNMKGGTQPKGFLRGYGYEGDTDVSFNWSAPGYGQDFKKALRESQVGVNVLGFGEVLPRWDNFVEIDKNTVDHWGIPVLRIHMSNGPNEEAMIKDMGVSAGELLQAAGAKNIRTFADPPRGRWAVHEAGMARMGEDPKKSVLTQFQQSHDVQNLFVMDASGFTSNPCQNPTLTIMALCVRSCDYLMDEMKKGSV
;
A
#
# COMPACT_ATOMS: atom_id res chain seq x y z
N MET A 1 6.00 0.27 -16.85
CA MET A 1 6.10 -1.16 -17.19
C MET A 1 4.81 -1.85 -16.81
N THR A 2 4.39 -2.86 -17.56
CA THR A 2 3.25 -3.71 -17.21
C THR A 2 3.43 -4.28 -15.80
N GLY A 3 2.35 -4.33 -15.01
CA GLY A 3 2.38 -4.74 -13.61
C GLY A 3 2.50 -3.58 -12.60
N GLY A 4 2.90 -2.39 -13.05
CA GLY A 4 3.03 -1.22 -12.19
C GLY A 4 3.98 -1.47 -11.01
N ARG A 5 3.63 -0.95 -9.83
CA ARG A 5 4.43 -1.09 -8.61
C ARG A 5 4.45 -2.51 -8.03
N THR A 6 3.58 -3.43 -8.48
CA THR A 6 3.63 -4.84 -8.05
C THR A 6 4.89 -5.58 -8.53
N ASN A 7 5.70 -4.95 -9.38
CA ASN A 7 7.05 -5.41 -9.72
C ASN A 7 8.07 -5.24 -8.59
N VAL A 8 7.85 -4.27 -7.68
CA VAL A 8 8.84 -3.87 -6.66
C VAL A 8 8.26 -3.74 -5.25
N TRP A 9 6.96 -3.98 -5.08
CA TRP A 9 6.25 -3.89 -3.81
C TRP A 9 6.71 -4.91 -2.77
N GLY A 10 6.33 -4.72 -1.49
CA GLY A 10 6.62 -5.62 -0.36
C GLY A 10 5.78 -6.91 -0.30
N ARG A 11 4.68 -6.97 -1.07
CA ARG A 11 3.66 -8.05 -1.09
C ARG A 11 2.80 -8.19 0.18
N VAL A 12 3.00 -7.33 1.17
CA VAL A 12 2.19 -7.31 2.40
C VAL A 12 0.72 -7.03 2.08
N CYS A 13 -0.17 -7.82 2.66
CA CYS A 13 -1.60 -7.84 2.40
C CYS A 13 -2.37 -7.82 3.73
N LEU A 14 -2.80 -6.64 4.12
CA LEU A 14 -3.51 -6.38 5.38
C LEU A 14 -4.90 -5.83 5.06
N ARG A 15 -5.93 -6.34 5.73
CA ARG A 15 -7.30 -5.83 5.60
C ARG A 15 -7.46 -4.54 6.40
N PHE A 16 -8.26 -3.63 5.89
CA PHE A 16 -8.79 -2.52 6.70
C PHE A 16 -9.97 -3.02 7.54
N SER A 17 -10.23 -2.33 8.64
CA SER A 17 -11.35 -2.61 9.56
C SER A 17 -12.27 -1.40 9.70
N ASP A 18 -13.38 -1.53 10.43
CA ASP A 18 -14.21 -0.36 10.77
C ASP A 18 -13.53 0.61 11.76
N PHE A 19 -12.40 0.25 12.37
CA PHE A 19 -11.54 1.24 13.05
C PHE A 19 -10.93 2.22 12.04
N ASP A 20 -10.69 1.76 10.81
CA ASP A 20 -10.07 2.54 9.74
C ASP A 20 -11.11 3.24 8.88
N LEU A 21 -12.16 2.51 8.49
CA LEU A 21 -13.21 3.01 7.61
C LEU A 21 -14.11 4.04 8.30
N LYS A 22 -14.26 3.94 9.63
CA LYS A 22 -15.05 4.85 10.46
C LYS A 22 -14.20 5.68 11.42
N ALA A 23 -12.94 5.91 11.07
CA ALA A 23 -11.96 6.56 11.93
C ALA A 23 -12.39 7.98 12.37
N ALA A 24 -13.01 8.78 11.49
CA ALA A 24 -13.51 10.11 11.83
C ALA A 24 -14.66 10.07 12.85
N SER A 25 -15.48 9.01 12.88
CA SER A 25 -16.47 8.82 13.95
C SER A 25 -15.83 8.46 15.30
N HIS A 26 -14.63 7.89 15.31
CA HIS A 26 -13.93 7.51 16.54
C HIS A 26 -13.17 8.67 17.16
N ASP A 27 -12.50 9.50 16.35
CA ASP A 27 -11.62 10.57 16.85
C ASP A 27 -11.98 12.00 16.38
N GLY A 28 -13.01 12.15 15.56
CA GLY A 28 -13.50 13.46 15.09
C GLY A 28 -12.68 14.10 13.97
N TYR A 29 -11.67 13.41 13.42
CA TYR A 29 -10.81 13.98 12.37
C TYR A 29 -11.12 13.44 10.98
N GLY A 30 -11.34 14.35 10.04
CA GLY A 30 -11.51 14.06 8.62
C GLY A 30 -12.93 13.61 8.27
N GLU A 31 -13.04 12.72 7.30
CA GLU A 31 -14.31 12.14 6.84
C GLU A 31 -14.23 10.61 6.97
N ASN A 32 -15.36 9.96 7.21
CA ASN A 32 -15.43 8.50 7.15
C ASN A 32 -15.44 8.04 5.69
N TRP A 33 -14.94 6.82 5.48
CA TRP A 33 -15.18 6.14 4.21
C TRP A 33 -16.69 5.94 4.02
N PRO A 34 -17.22 6.09 2.79
CA PRO A 34 -18.62 5.81 2.46
C PRO A 34 -18.89 4.29 2.36
N LEU A 35 -18.14 3.50 3.13
CA LEU A 35 -18.09 2.05 3.13
C LEU A 35 -17.91 1.55 4.56
N SER A 36 -18.33 0.33 4.82
CA SER A 36 -18.03 -0.45 6.03
C SER A 36 -17.21 -1.68 5.69
N TYR A 37 -16.68 -2.35 6.71
CA TYR A 37 -15.95 -3.61 6.52
C TYR A 37 -16.81 -4.67 5.83
N LYS A 38 -18.10 -4.73 6.19
CA LYS A 38 -19.08 -5.66 5.59
C LYS A 38 -19.23 -5.48 4.08
N ASP A 39 -19.08 -4.25 3.57
CA ASP A 39 -19.15 -3.97 2.14
C ASP A 39 -17.91 -4.47 1.37
N LEU A 40 -16.77 -4.61 2.06
CA LEU A 40 -15.49 -5.01 1.49
C LEU A 40 -15.15 -6.49 1.71
N GLU A 41 -15.61 -7.10 2.80
CA GLU A 41 -15.29 -8.47 3.17
C GLU A 41 -15.50 -9.50 2.04
N PRO A 42 -16.63 -9.50 1.30
CA PRO A 42 -16.80 -10.44 0.19
C PRO A 42 -15.73 -10.28 -0.90
N TYR A 43 -15.30 -9.05 -1.16
CA TYR A 43 -14.31 -8.74 -2.19
C TYR A 43 -12.88 -8.97 -1.71
N TYR A 44 -12.59 -8.76 -0.43
CA TYR A 44 -11.34 -9.23 0.17
C TYR A 44 -11.21 -10.75 0.03
N ASN A 45 -12.26 -11.51 0.37
CA ASN A 45 -12.27 -12.96 0.23
C ASN A 45 -11.98 -13.39 -1.22
N LEU A 46 -12.67 -12.78 -2.19
CA LEU A 46 -12.50 -13.08 -3.61
C LEU A 46 -11.06 -12.79 -4.10
N VAL A 47 -10.50 -11.65 -3.70
CA VAL A 47 -9.14 -11.26 -4.05
C VAL A 47 -8.13 -12.22 -3.43
N GLU A 48 -8.25 -12.53 -2.15
CA GLU A 48 -7.31 -13.40 -1.42
C GLU A 48 -7.30 -14.83 -1.97
N ASP A 49 -8.46 -15.38 -2.32
CA ASP A 49 -8.61 -16.68 -2.97
C ASP A 49 -7.97 -16.70 -4.37
N TYR A 50 -7.87 -15.53 -5.03
CA TYR A 50 -7.23 -15.39 -6.34
C TYR A 50 -5.72 -15.16 -6.23
N VAL A 51 -5.27 -14.22 -5.38
CA VAL A 51 -3.86 -13.82 -5.28
C VAL A 51 -3.04 -14.79 -4.42
N GLY A 52 -3.69 -15.47 -3.47
CA GLY A 52 -3.07 -16.39 -2.52
C GLY A 52 -2.26 -15.66 -1.46
N VAL A 53 -2.90 -15.34 -0.34
CA VAL A 53 -2.26 -14.68 0.81
C VAL A 53 -1.86 -15.73 1.84
N CYS A 54 -0.58 -15.83 2.19
CA CYS A 54 -0.14 -16.60 3.34
C CYS A 54 -0.20 -15.74 4.62
N GLY A 55 -0.51 -16.35 5.75
CA GLY A 55 -0.54 -15.66 7.03
C GLY A 55 -1.16 -16.53 8.11
N GLN A 56 -1.37 -15.94 9.27
CA GLN A 56 -1.97 -16.60 10.41
C GLN A 56 -3.19 -15.81 10.89
N ALA A 57 -4.26 -16.54 11.22
CA ALA A 57 -5.41 -15.96 11.89
C ALA A 57 -5.02 -15.55 13.33
N GLU A 58 -5.45 -14.36 13.73
CA GLU A 58 -5.26 -13.84 15.10
C GLU A 58 -6.60 -13.37 15.72
N GLY A 59 -7.69 -13.31 14.96
CA GLY A 59 -9.02 -12.94 15.47
C GLY A 59 -9.14 -11.47 15.90
N LEU A 60 -8.33 -10.58 15.32
CA LEU A 60 -8.25 -9.16 15.71
C LEU A 60 -9.33 -8.33 15.02
N SER A 61 -9.96 -7.42 15.77
CA SER A 61 -11.04 -6.56 15.27
C SER A 61 -10.54 -5.43 14.36
N GLU A 62 -9.38 -4.89 14.69
CA GLU A 62 -8.64 -3.82 14.02
C GLU A 62 -7.81 -4.33 12.83
N LEU A 63 -7.56 -5.64 12.79
CA LEU A 63 -6.87 -6.31 11.70
C LEU A 63 -7.57 -7.64 11.36
N PRO A 64 -8.78 -7.56 10.76
CA PRO A 64 -9.57 -8.73 10.43
C PRO A 64 -8.79 -9.75 9.62
N ASP A 65 -9.02 -11.04 9.89
CA ASP A 65 -8.30 -12.12 9.24
C ASP A 65 -8.63 -12.25 7.74
N SER A 66 -7.64 -12.69 6.97
CA SER A 66 -7.79 -13.03 5.56
C SER A 66 -8.13 -14.51 5.38
N ARG A 67 -8.48 -14.90 4.16
CA ARG A 67 -8.46 -16.29 3.69
C ARG A 67 -7.01 -16.70 3.42
N PHE A 68 -6.41 -17.31 4.43
CA PHE A 68 -5.00 -17.63 4.41
C PHE A 68 -4.69 -18.98 3.74
N GLN A 69 -3.61 -19.00 2.96
CA GLN A 69 -2.73 -20.16 2.87
C GLN A 69 -1.90 -20.28 4.17
N PRO A 70 -1.34 -21.48 4.48
CA PRO A 70 -0.51 -21.66 5.66
C PRO A 70 0.56 -20.57 5.79
N ALA A 71 0.76 -20.06 7.01
CA ALA A 71 1.79 -19.08 7.28
C ALA A 71 3.19 -19.61 6.94
N MET A 72 4.07 -18.72 6.50
CA MET A 72 5.50 -19.00 6.57
C MET A 72 5.91 -18.98 8.05
N PRO A 73 6.60 -20.01 8.56
CA PRO A 73 6.97 -20.07 9.98
C PRO A 73 7.80 -18.88 10.43
N LEU A 74 7.60 -18.47 11.69
CA LEU A 74 8.44 -17.46 12.33
C LEU A 74 9.86 -17.99 12.59
N THR A 75 10.85 -17.10 12.53
CA THR A 75 12.21 -17.39 13.00
C THR A 75 12.28 -17.41 14.53
N CYS A 76 13.37 -17.90 15.10
CA CYS A 76 13.58 -17.90 16.56
C CYS A 76 13.50 -16.48 17.15
N GLN A 77 14.08 -15.50 16.45
CA GLN A 77 14.00 -14.08 16.79
C GLN A 77 12.54 -13.60 16.85
N GLU A 78 11.76 -13.92 15.82
CA GLU A 78 10.35 -13.51 15.72
C GLU A 78 9.46 -14.21 16.74
N MET A 79 9.76 -15.48 17.07
CA MET A 79 9.07 -16.16 18.16
C MET A 79 9.37 -15.51 19.52
N ALA A 80 10.61 -15.11 19.76
CA ALA A 80 10.97 -14.39 21.00
C ALA A 80 10.23 -13.05 21.09
N LEU A 81 10.16 -12.29 19.98
CA LEU A 81 9.34 -11.08 19.87
C LEU A 81 7.86 -11.35 20.15
N ARG A 82 7.29 -12.41 19.56
CA ARG A 82 5.88 -12.79 19.75
C ARG A 82 5.55 -13.12 21.19
N GLU A 83 6.36 -13.97 21.81
CA GLU A 83 6.16 -14.37 23.19
C GLU A 83 6.34 -13.19 24.16
N ALA A 84 7.36 -12.37 23.95
CA ALA A 84 7.61 -11.19 24.78
C ALA A 84 6.54 -10.11 24.59
N GLY A 85 6.19 -9.79 23.34
CA GLY A 85 5.14 -8.83 23.01
C GLY A 85 3.82 -9.21 23.67
N LYS A 86 3.41 -10.47 23.56
CA LYS A 86 2.17 -10.95 24.18
C LYS A 86 2.23 -10.94 25.71
N LYS A 87 3.28 -11.52 26.32
CA LYS A 87 3.36 -11.71 27.78
C LYS A 87 3.68 -10.43 28.55
N LYS A 88 4.51 -9.55 27.99
CA LYS A 88 5.03 -8.37 28.71
C LYS A 88 4.35 -7.07 28.31
N LEU A 89 3.85 -6.97 27.07
CA LEU A 89 3.28 -5.72 26.52
C LEU A 89 1.81 -5.85 26.12
N GLY A 90 1.29 -7.08 26.00
CA GLY A 90 -0.04 -7.34 25.43
C GLY A 90 -0.13 -7.09 23.92
N TRP A 91 1.01 -7.01 23.22
CA TRP A 91 1.06 -6.76 21.78
C TRP A 91 1.06 -8.06 20.99
N ILE A 92 0.41 -8.05 19.83
CA ILE A 92 0.34 -9.22 18.94
C ILE A 92 1.39 -9.09 17.84
N VAL A 93 2.38 -9.96 17.88
CA VAL A 93 3.33 -10.18 16.79
C VAL A 93 2.91 -11.44 16.04
N THR A 94 2.72 -11.33 14.73
CA THR A 94 2.20 -12.41 13.88
C THR A 94 3.09 -12.57 12.65
N PRO A 95 3.14 -13.74 11.99
CA PRO A 95 3.72 -13.84 10.66
C PRO A 95 3.12 -12.76 9.76
N ALA A 96 3.96 -12.03 9.03
CA ALA A 96 3.46 -11.02 8.13
C ALA A 96 2.55 -11.66 7.07
N ARG A 97 1.43 -11.00 6.79
CA ARG A 97 0.44 -11.47 5.81
C ARG A 97 0.91 -11.04 4.43
N SER A 98 1.17 -11.99 3.53
CA SER A 98 1.81 -11.70 2.25
C SER A 98 1.21 -12.46 1.08
N ALA A 99 1.16 -11.85 -0.10
CA ALA A 99 0.77 -12.50 -1.35
C ALA A 99 1.89 -13.36 -1.96
N ASN A 100 2.57 -14.14 -1.11
CA ASN A 100 3.51 -15.20 -1.48
C ASN A 100 2.83 -16.56 -1.26
N LEU A 101 2.84 -17.41 -2.29
CA LEU A 101 2.18 -18.70 -2.22
C LEU A 101 2.97 -19.66 -1.33
N THR A 102 2.31 -20.28 -0.34
CA THR A 102 2.83 -21.45 0.41
C THR A 102 2.21 -22.76 -0.07
N ARG A 103 1.19 -22.68 -0.93
CA ARG A 103 0.61 -23.78 -1.69
C ARG A 103 0.35 -23.33 -3.13
N SER A 104 0.48 -24.26 -4.08
CA SER A 104 0.19 -23.98 -5.49
C SER A 104 -1.23 -23.48 -5.67
N LEU A 105 -1.40 -22.48 -6.55
CA LEU A 105 -2.70 -21.84 -6.80
C LEU A 105 -2.80 -21.45 -8.27
N LYS A 106 -3.82 -21.97 -8.95
CA LYS A 106 -4.18 -21.62 -10.35
C LYS A 106 -2.96 -21.63 -11.30
N GLY A 107 -2.18 -22.71 -11.26
CA GLY A 107 -1.00 -22.88 -12.12
C GLY A 107 0.26 -22.11 -11.67
N ARG A 108 0.22 -21.37 -10.56
CA ARG A 108 1.40 -20.78 -9.91
C ARG A 108 1.90 -21.71 -8.82
N ALA A 109 3.20 -22.02 -8.84
CA ALA A 109 3.83 -22.90 -7.86
C ALA A 109 4.02 -22.19 -6.51
N ALA A 110 4.06 -22.97 -5.43
CA ALA A 110 4.45 -22.48 -4.09
C ALA A 110 5.86 -21.85 -4.10
N CYS A 111 6.13 -20.96 -3.15
CA CYS A 111 7.41 -20.29 -2.99
C CYS A 111 8.50 -21.30 -2.59
N HIS A 112 9.64 -21.24 -3.29
CA HIS A 112 10.82 -22.06 -3.01
C HIS A 112 11.91 -21.28 -2.25
N TYR A 113 11.59 -20.07 -1.77
CA TYR A 113 12.49 -19.23 -0.96
C TYR A 113 13.84 -18.89 -1.64
N CYS A 114 13.84 -18.74 -2.97
CA CYS A 114 15.07 -18.47 -3.73
C CYS A 114 15.58 -17.03 -3.55
N GLY A 115 14.68 -16.05 -3.45
CA GLY A 115 15.01 -14.62 -3.31
C GLY A 115 16.01 -14.07 -4.35
N PRO A 116 16.42 -12.80 -4.23
CA PRO A 116 15.67 -11.72 -3.57
C PRO A 116 14.39 -11.34 -4.38
N CYS A 117 13.26 -11.20 -3.69
CA CYS A 117 11.94 -11.05 -4.35
C CYS A 117 11.73 -9.69 -5.02
N GLU A 118 12.40 -8.65 -4.52
CA GLU A 118 12.37 -7.28 -5.04
C GLU A 118 13.03 -7.15 -6.42
N ARG A 119 13.78 -8.16 -6.85
CA ARG A 119 14.36 -8.24 -8.21
C ARG A 119 13.51 -9.09 -9.17
N GLY A 120 12.32 -9.52 -8.74
CA GLY A 120 11.44 -10.40 -9.47
C GLY A 120 11.39 -11.82 -8.91
N CYS A 121 10.40 -12.60 -9.33
CA CYS A 121 10.29 -14.01 -8.97
C CYS A 121 10.28 -14.88 -10.23
N GLN A 122 11.36 -15.63 -10.42
CA GLN A 122 11.51 -16.53 -11.56
C GLN A 122 10.44 -17.63 -11.57
N SER A 123 10.06 -18.15 -10.39
CA SER A 123 9.03 -19.18 -10.27
C SER A 123 7.59 -18.64 -10.30
N ARG A 124 7.40 -17.32 -10.38
CA ARG A 124 6.08 -16.65 -10.36
C ARG A 124 5.20 -17.06 -9.15
N SER A 125 5.85 -17.30 -8.01
CA SER A 125 5.23 -17.80 -6.77
C SER A 125 4.66 -16.71 -5.85
N TYR A 126 4.65 -15.45 -6.28
CA TYR A 126 3.98 -14.36 -5.57
C TYR A 126 3.05 -13.60 -6.52
N PHE A 127 2.17 -12.75 -5.98
CA PHE A 127 1.31 -11.92 -6.83
C PHE A 127 2.07 -10.75 -7.48
N ASN A 128 2.05 -10.70 -8.81
CA ASN A 128 2.45 -9.53 -9.59
C ASN A 128 1.47 -9.43 -10.75
N SER A 129 0.80 -8.30 -10.89
CA SER A 129 -0.26 -8.17 -11.89
C SER A 129 0.23 -8.42 -13.32
N ALA A 130 1.51 -8.20 -13.64
CA ALA A 130 2.06 -8.47 -14.97
C ALA A 130 1.91 -9.93 -15.41
N PHE A 131 2.22 -10.88 -14.52
CA PHE A 131 2.18 -12.31 -14.83
C PHE A 131 1.01 -13.05 -14.15
N THR A 132 0.13 -12.33 -13.45
CA THR A 132 -1.12 -12.85 -12.90
C THR A 132 -2.34 -12.25 -13.63
N THR A 133 -2.91 -11.16 -13.13
CA THR A 133 -4.17 -10.60 -13.63
C THR A 133 -4.10 -10.09 -15.06
N VAL A 134 -3.00 -9.46 -15.47
CA VAL A 134 -2.84 -9.01 -16.86
C VAL A 134 -2.67 -10.22 -17.79
N ALA A 135 -1.91 -11.23 -17.38
CA ALA A 135 -1.75 -12.45 -18.16
C ALA A 135 -3.09 -13.19 -18.34
N ASP A 136 -3.89 -13.30 -17.28
CA ASP A 136 -5.23 -13.91 -17.34
C ASP A 136 -6.20 -13.08 -18.19
N ALA A 137 -6.14 -11.74 -18.08
CA ALA A 137 -6.95 -10.85 -18.91
C ALA A 137 -6.64 -11.02 -20.39
N ILE A 138 -5.36 -11.04 -20.78
CA ILE A 138 -4.95 -11.30 -22.17
C ILE A 138 -5.40 -12.68 -22.63
N LYS A 139 -5.22 -13.71 -21.80
CA LYS A 139 -5.62 -15.09 -22.09
C LYS A 139 -7.13 -15.23 -22.35
N SER A 140 -7.96 -14.34 -21.78
CA SER A 140 -9.41 -14.35 -22.01
C SER A 140 -9.82 -14.04 -23.46
N GLY A 141 -8.92 -13.43 -24.25
CA GLY A 141 -9.23 -12.96 -25.60
C GLY A 141 -10.02 -11.63 -25.66
N ASN A 142 -10.44 -11.10 -24.51
CA ASN A 142 -11.22 -9.86 -24.40
C ASN A 142 -10.39 -8.66 -23.94
N CYS A 143 -9.05 -8.78 -23.89
CA CYS A 143 -8.15 -7.73 -23.43
C CYS A 143 -7.08 -7.44 -24.47
N THR A 144 -7.00 -6.17 -24.89
CA THR A 144 -5.90 -5.65 -25.70
C THR A 144 -4.95 -4.86 -24.79
N LEU A 145 -3.71 -5.30 -24.68
CA LEU A 145 -2.67 -4.57 -23.94
C LEU A 145 -1.83 -3.73 -24.91
N ILE A 146 -1.93 -2.41 -24.79
CA ILE A 146 -1.08 -1.46 -25.53
C ILE A 146 0.02 -0.99 -24.59
N SER A 147 1.25 -1.43 -24.85
CA SER A 147 2.42 -1.01 -24.08
C SER A 147 2.99 0.30 -24.63
N ASN A 148 3.75 1.03 -23.81
CA ASN A 148 4.33 2.32 -24.16
C ASN A 148 3.32 3.44 -24.48
N ALA A 149 2.02 3.20 -24.29
CA ALA A 149 0.98 4.21 -24.36
C ALA A 149 0.90 5.00 -23.04
N MET A 150 1.39 6.25 -23.03
CA MET A 150 1.29 7.12 -21.86
C MET A 150 0.08 8.03 -22.00
N VAL A 151 -1.04 7.61 -21.38
CA VAL A 151 -2.28 8.39 -21.34
C VAL A 151 -2.05 9.65 -20.50
N HIS A 152 -2.49 10.80 -21.02
CA HIS A 152 -2.38 12.06 -20.30
C HIS A 152 -3.68 12.88 -20.27
N LYS A 153 -4.71 12.46 -21.01
CA LYS A 153 -5.99 13.18 -21.08
C LYS A 153 -7.16 12.23 -21.37
N VAL A 154 -8.27 12.46 -20.69
CA VAL A 154 -9.58 11.89 -20.98
C VAL A 154 -10.31 12.80 -21.96
N LEU A 155 -10.87 12.22 -23.01
CA LEU A 155 -11.65 12.92 -24.02
C LEU A 155 -13.12 12.96 -23.59
N MET A 156 -13.79 14.09 -23.84
CA MET A 156 -15.16 14.37 -23.40
C MET A 156 -16.03 14.78 -24.57
N ASN A 157 -17.28 14.32 -24.57
CA ASN A 157 -18.36 14.89 -25.38
C ASN A 157 -19.03 16.01 -24.58
N ALA A 158 -18.98 17.23 -25.10
CA ALA A 158 -19.49 18.42 -24.42
C ALA A 158 -21.03 18.44 -24.30
N ASP A 159 -21.75 17.86 -25.26
CA ASP A 159 -23.22 17.90 -25.25
C ASP A 159 -23.83 16.92 -24.24
N THR A 160 -23.18 15.78 -24.06
CA THR A 160 -23.66 14.69 -23.19
C THR A 160 -22.97 14.68 -21.82
N ASN A 161 -21.88 15.44 -21.64
CA ASN A 161 -21.01 15.40 -20.46
C ASN A 161 -20.51 13.97 -20.13
N ARG A 162 -20.07 13.26 -21.17
CA ARG A 162 -19.63 11.85 -21.09
C ARG A 162 -18.21 11.70 -21.60
N ALA A 163 -17.44 10.83 -20.97
CA ALA A 163 -16.13 10.44 -21.49
C ALA A 163 -16.29 9.66 -22.81
N THR A 164 -15.48 9.97 -23.81
CA THR A 164 -15.51 9.31 -25.13
C THR A 164 -14.26 8.49 -25.42
N GLY A 165 -13.24 8.60 -24.58
CA GLY A 165 -11.96 7.97 -24.84
C GLY A 165 -10.80 8.59 -24.07
N VAL A 166 -9.59 8.28 -24.53
CA VAL A 166 -8.34 8.82 -23.98
C VAL A 166 -7.39 9.24 -25.09
N LEU A 167 -6.55 10.23 -24.80
CA LEU A 167 -5.40 10.64 -25.61
C LEU A 167 -4.13 10.17 -24.91
N TYR A 168 -3.26 9.49 -25.65
CA TYR A 168 -1.96 9.04 -25.16
C TYR A 168 -0.83 9.41 -26.12
N VAL A 169 0.39 9.51 -25.58
CA VAL A 169 1.62 9.62 -26.37
C VAL A 169 2.31 8.27 -26.39
N ASP A 170 2.69 7.79 -27.57
CA ASP A 170 3.55 6.60 -27.69
C ASP A 170 4.98 6.96 -27.25
N ARG A 171 5.49 6.26 -26.24
CA ARG A 171 6.80 6.55 -25.63
C ARG A 171 8.00 6.18 -26.52
N ASN A 172 7.80 5.49 -27.63
CA ASN A 172 8.84 5.18 -28.61
C ASN A 172 8.82 6.18 -29.77
N THR A 173 7.65 6.41 -30.37
CA THR A 173 7.52 7.27 -31.58
C THR A 173 7.28 8.74 -31.26
N LYS A 174 6.84 9.05 -30.04
CA LYS A 174 6.35 10.37 -29.60
C LYS A 174 5.06 10.83 -30.26
N GLU A 175 4.38 9.96 -31.00
CA GLU A 175 3.17 10.31 -31.71
C GLU A 175 1.95 10.31 -30.78
N PRO A 176 1.00 11.25 -30.95
CA PRO A 176 -0.26 11.24 -30.23
C PRO A 176 -1.24 10.24 -30.85
N HIS A 177 -1.99 9.57 -30.00
CA HIS A 177 -3.02 8.60 -30.41
C HIS A 177 -4.28 8.75 -29.57
N GLU A 178 -5.44 8.62 -30.22
CA GLU A 178 -6.74 8.62 -29.56
C GLU A 178 -7.32 7.19 -29.55
N ILE A 179 -7.92 6.81 -28.43
CA ILE A 179 -8.70 5.58 -28.30
C ILE A 179 -10.09 5.95 -27.83
N SER A 180 -11.10 5.59 -28.62
CA SER A 180 -12.50 5.75 -28.23
C SER A 180 -12.94 4.62 -27.29
N ALA A 181 -13.76 4.96 -26.28
CA ALA A 181 -14.28 4.02 -25.31
C ALA A 181 -15.67 4.43 -24.82
N ARG A 182 -16.49 3.44 -24.45
CA ARG A 182 -17.79 3.66 -23.80
C ARG A 182 -17.65 4.06 -22.33
N VAL A 183 -16.60 3.58 -21.68
CA VAL A 183 -16.28 3.80 -20.26
C VAL A 183 -14.78 3.99 -20.15
N VAL A 184 -14.35 4.92 -19.30
CA VAL A 184 -12.93 5.16 -18.99
C VAL A 184 -12.69 4.83 -17.52
N ILE A 185 -11.68 3.99 -17.26
CA ILE A 185 -11.25 3.61 -15.91
C ILE A 185 -9.79 4.01 -15.75
N LEU A 186 -9.51 4.95 -14.85
CA LEU A 186 -8.15 5.36 -14.51
C LEU A 186 -7.61 4.45 -13.40
N CYS A 187 -6.54 3.71 -13.71
CA CYS A 187 -5.78 2.86 -12.79
C CYS A 187 -4.29 3.25 -12.81
N ALA A 188 -4.00 4.54 -12.91
CA ALA A 188 -2.69 5.04 -13.29
C ALA A 188 -1.70 5.19 -12.12
N GLN A 189 -2.11 4.85 -10.89
CA GLN A 189 -1.51 5.26 -9.62
C GLN A 189 -2.00 6.65 -9.22
N THR A 190 -2.15 6.89 -7.91
CA THR A 190 -2.80 8.08 -7.37
C THR A 190 -2.33 9.42 -7.96
N GLN A 191 -1.01 9.58 -8.12
CA GLN A 191 -0.42 10.79 -8.70
C GLN A 191 -0.79 10.94 -10.18
N GLU A 192 -0.58 9.90 -11.00
CA GLU A 192 -0.85 10.02 -12.42
C GLU A 192 -2.35 10.06 -12.74
N SER A 193 -3.20 9.38 -11.96
CA SER A 193 -4.66 9.51 -12.09
C SER A 193 -5.12 10.95 -11.83
N ALA A 194 -4.64 11.58 -10.75
CA ALA A 194 -4.92 13.01 -10.50
C ALA A 194 -4.35 13.91 -11.61
N ARG A 195 -3.13 13.64 -12.08
CA ARG A 195 -2.48 14.38 -13.17
C ARG A 195 -3.25 14.30 -14.48
N ILE A 196 -3.76 13.11 -14.83
CA ILE A 196 -4.62 12.91 -16.01
C ILE A 196 -5.90 13.72 -15.84
N LEU A 197 -6.56 13.66 -14.68
CA LEU A 197 -7.79 14.41 -14.43
C LEU A 197 -7.59 15.93 -14.55
N PHE A 198 -6.50 16.48 -13.99
CA PHE A 198 -6.17 17.90 -14.17
C PHE A 198 -5.88 18.27 -15.63
N ASN A 199 -5.08 17.47 -16.34
CA ASN A 199 -4.80 17.68 -17.76
C ASN A 199 -6.01 17.42 -18.68
N SER A 200 -7.10 16.87 -18.13
CA SER A 200 -8.39 16.68 -18.79
C SER A 200 -9.34 17.87 -18.64
N ALA A 201 -8.85 19.00 -18.10
CA ALA A 201 -9.61 20.23 -18.03
C ALA A 201 -10.15 20.67 -19.40
N ASN A 202 -11.37 21.20 -19.39
CA ASN A 202 -12.08 21.68 -20.56
C ASN A 202 -13.06 22.81 -20.17
N ARG A 203 -13.86 23.32 -21.11
CA ARG A 203 -14.77 24.44 -20.85
C ARG A 203 -15.81 24.16 -19.75
N GLN A 204 -16.30 22.93 -19.63
CA GLN A 204 -17.26 22.53 -18.60
C GLN A 204 -16.56 22.18 -17.28
N HIS A 205 -15.32 21.70 -17.35
CA HIS A 205 -14.50 21.27 -16.22
C HIS A 205 -13.18 22.05 -16.17
N PRO A 206 -13.20 23.37 -15.91
CA PRO A 206 -12.02 24.23 -16.09
C PRO A 206 -10.88 23.94 -15.12
N ASN A 207 -11.18 23.33 -13.96
CA ASN A 207 -10.20 23.03 -12.90
C ASN A 207 -9.77 21.55 -12.88
N GLY A 208 -10.00 20.82 -13.99
CA GLY A 208 -9.79 19.38 -14.08
C GLY A 208 -11.10 18.61 -14.07
N LEU A 209 -11.09 17.44 -14.69
CA LEU A 209 -12.26 16.58 -14.83
C LEU A 209 -12.62 15.93 -13.48
N GLY A 210 -13.90 15.96 -13.12
CA GLY A 210 -14.36 15.44 -11.82
C GLY A 210 -14.08 16.36 -10.63
N ASN A 211 -13.75 17.64 -10.88
CA ASN A 211 -13.35 18.58 -9.85
C ASN A 211 -14.40 19.66 -9.54
N SER A 212 -15.70 19.36 -9.66
CA SER A 212 -16.77 20.30 -9.31
C SER A 212 -16.75 20.71 -7.83
N SER A 213 -16.26 19.82 -6.95
CA SER A 213 -16.09 20.06 -5.51
C SER A 213 -14.86 20.89 -5.15
N GLY A 214 -13.90 21.04 -6.06
CA GLY A 214 -12.58 21.60 -5.76
C GLY A 214 -11.68 20.67 -4.93
N VAL A 215 -12.07 19.41 -4.72
CA VAL A 215 -11.36 18.45 -3.86
C VAL A 215 -10.26 17.68 -4.60
N LEU A 216 -10.31 17.63 -5.94
CA LEU A 216 -9.29 16.91 -6.72
C LEU A 216 -7.90 17.43 -6.37
N GLY A 217 -6.97 16.51 -6.11
CA GLY A 217 -5.60 16.78 -5.72
C GLY A 217 -5.40 17.02 -4.22
N HIS A 218 -6.44 17.30 -3.44
CA HIS A 218 -6.34 17.51 -1.99
C HIS A 218 -6.39 16.21 -1.19
N TYR A 219 -6.07 16.31 0.11
CA TYR A 219 -6.08 15.20 1.06
C TYR A 219 -5.08 14.09 0.71
N LEU A 220 -3.98 14.48 0.05
CA LEU A 220 -2.87 13.59 -0.21
C LEU A 220 -2.38 13.00 1.12
N THR A 221 -2.44 11.68 1.21
CA THR A 221 -1.97 10.91 2.36
C THR A 221 -0.99 9.84 1.90
N ALA A 222 -0.17 9.37 2.82
CA ALA A 222 0.74 8.24 2.67
C ALA A 222 0.95 7.60 4.06
N HIS A 223 1.89 6.66 4.16
CA HIS A 223 2.36 6.23 5.48
C HIS A 223 3.60 7.01 5.92
N VAL A 224 3.57 7.36 7.19
CA VAL A 224 4.75 7.68 7.96
C VAL A 224 5.57 6.40 8.17
N ARG A 225 6.86 6.42 7.77
CA ARG A 225 7.79 5.29 7.86
C ARG A 225 9.11 5.72 8.52
N SER A 226 9.01 6.35 9.68
CA SER A 226 10.07 7.21 10.23
C SER A 226 10.37 7.01 11.71
N GLY A 227 9.74 6.01 12.34
CA GLY A 227 10.07 5.59 13.69
C GLY A 227 10.22 4.06 13.74
N GLY A 228 11.18 3.59 14.53
CA GLY A 228 11.47 2.17 14.62
C GLY A 228 12.73 1.90 15.43
N GLY A 229 13.27 0.69 15.27
CA GLY A 229 14.52 0.32 15.90
C GLY A 229 15.08 -1.01 15.43
N SER A 230 16.32 -1.26 15.78
CA SER A 230 16.99 -2.53 15.57
C SER A 230 17.71 -2.99 16.84
N GLY A 231 17.98 -4.28 16.91
CA GLY A 231 18.71 -4.89 18.02
C GLY A 231 19.32 -6.22 17.63
N GLU A 232 20.22 -6.69 18.49
CA GLU A 232 20.94 -7.95 18.33
C GLU A 232 20.42 -8.98 19.34
N MET A 233 20.31 -10.24 18.94
CA MET A 233 19.84 -11.34 19.80
C MET A 233 20.92 -12.42 19.95
N PRO A 234 22.07 -12.11 20.60
CA PRO A 234 23.24 -12.99 20.64
C PRO A 234 23.02 -14.30 21.41
N GLU A 235 21.97 -14.38 22.23
CA GLU A 235 21.63 -15.59 22.99
C GLU A 235 20.99 -16.69 22.12
N LEU A 236 20.61 -16.38 20.87
CA LEU A 236 20.06 -17.34 19.93
C LEU A 236 21.19 -18.01 19.13
N ASP A 237 21.35 -19.33 19.30
CA ASP A 237 22.33 -20.13 18.56
C ASP A 237 21.86 -20.42 17.11
N THR A 238 21.84 -19.36 16.28
CA THR A 238 21.51 -19.47 14.85
C THR A 238 22.74 -19.12 14.02
N LYS A 239 23.14 -20.04 13.14
CA LYS A 239 24.35 -19.90 12.31
C LYS A 239 24.05 -19.26 10.97
N ALA A 240 24.85 -18.28 10.59
CA ALA A 240 24.81 -17.66 9.27
C ALA A 240 25.13 -18.68 8.17
N THR A 241 24.40 -18.58 7.07
CA THR A 241 24.59 -19.45 5.90
C THR A 241 24.35 -18.67 4.62
N MET A 242 25.13 -18.97 3.58
CA MET A 242 24.90 -18.44 2.23
C MET A 242 23.89 -19.25 1.42
N ALA A 243 23.49 -20.43 1.92
CA ALA A 243 22.61 -21.37 1.23
C ALA A 243 21.25 -21.55 1.95
N GLY A 244 20.90 -20.64 2.87
CA GLY A 244 19.64 -20.68 3.60
C GLY A 244 18.45 -20.23 2.75
N PRO A 245 17.21 -20.57 3.16
CA PRO A 245 16.01 -20.07 2.50
C PRO A 245 15.90 -18.55 2.67
N HIS A 246 15.67 -17.83 1.58
CA HIS A 246 15.38 -16.40 1.61
C HIS A 246 13.87 -16.19 1.76
N ARG A 247 13.40 -16.12 3.01
CA ARG A 247 11.99 -15.86 3.30
C ARG A 247 11.59 -14.47 2.78
N PRO A 248 10.51 -14.34 2.00
CA PRO A 248 10.16 -13.10 1.31
C PRO A 248 9.52 -12.03 2.19
N VAL A 249 9.18 -12.38 3.43
CA VAL A 249 8.45 -11.53 4.37
C VAL A 249 8.87 -11.89 5.80
N GLY A 250 8.88 -10.89 6.69
CA GLY A 250 9.18 -11.08 8.11
C GLY A 250 7.91 -11.23 8.96
N PHE A 251 7.78 -10.37 9.96
CA PHE A 251 6.67 -10.36 10.89
C PHE A 251 5.91 -9.03 10.85
N TYR A 252 4.70 -9.04 11.41
CA TYR A 252 3.88 -7.85 11.60
C TYR A 252 3.49 -7.72 13.08
N VAL A 253 3.59 -6.51 13.63
CA VAL A 253 3.03 -6.18 14.94
C VAL A 253 1.72 -5.42 14.69
N ALA A 254 0.62 -6.02 15.13
CA ALA A 254 -0.70 -5.42 14.99
C ALA A 254 -0.79 -4.10 15.77
N ARG A 255 -1.67 -3.21 15.29
CA ARG A 255 -1.92 -1.92 15.92
C ARG A 255 -2.27 -2.10 17.40
N PHE A 256 -1.53 -1.41 18.26
CA PHE A 256 -1.72 -1.45 19.72
C PHE A 256 -2.00 -0.07 20.33
N ARG A 257 -1.89 1.00 19.52
CA ARG A 257 -2.27 2.38 19.87
C ARG A 257 -3.62 2.73 19.26
N ASN A 258 -4.38 3.60 19.94
CA ASN A 258 -5.72 4.03 19.50
C ASN A 258 -6.70 2.86 19.32
N MET A 259 -6.69 1.98 20.32
CA MET A 259 -7.52 0.78 20.42
C MET A 259 -8.68 1.01 21.39
N LYS A 260 -9.87 0.48 21.08
CA LYS A 260 -11.02 0.59 22.01
C LYS A 260 -10.70 -0.16 23.31
N GLY A 261 -10.68 0.55 24.43
CA GLY A 261 -10.31 -0.03 25.74
C GLY A 261 -8.81 -0.34 25.90
N GLY A 262 -7.98 0.03 24.92
CA GLY A 262 -6.52 -0.10 24.97
C GLY A 262 -5.81 1.22 25.28
N THR A 263 -4.49 1.20 25.19
CA THR A 263 -3.66 2.37 25.49
C THR A 263 -3.91 3.49 24.49
N GLN A 264 -4.44 4.61 24.98
CA GLN A 264 -4.56 5.83 24.19
C GLN A 264 -3.22 6.55 24.16
N PRO A 265 -2.69 6.86 22.97
CA PRO A 265 -1.48 7.65 22.85
C PRO A 265 -1.70 9.09 23.31
N LYS A 266 -0.62 9.74 23.72
CA LYS A 266 -0.62 11.16 24.07
C LYS A 266 -0.17 11.97 22.87
N GLY A 267 -1.05 12.86 22.38
CA GLY A 267 -0.68 13.88 21.39
C GLY A 267 -0.76 13.44 19.93
N PHE A 268 -1.34 12.29 19.60
CA PHE A 268 -1.67 11.92 18.23
C PHE A 268 -2.95 11.09 18.11
N LEU A 269 -3.61 11.22 16.96
CA LEU A 269 -4.74 10.45 16.48
C LEU A 269 -4.24 9.28 15.61
N ARG A 270 -5.12 8.30 15.37
CA ARG A 270 -4.83 7.08 14.61
C ARG A 270 -3.76 6.18 15.21
N GLY A 271 -3.74 4.91 14.81
CA GLY A 271 -2.75 3.96 15.29
C GLY A 271 -1.64 3.72 14.28
N TYR A 272 -0.63 3.00 14.73
CA TYR A 272 0.40 2.44 13.87
C TYR A 272 0.62 0.97 14.19
N GLY A 273 1.12 0.23 13.21
CA GLY A 273 1.66 -1.11 13.38
C GLY A 273 3.15 -1.13 13.02
N TYR A 274 3.79 -2.28 13.18
CA TYR A 274 5.16 -2.46 12.74
C TYR A 274 5.25 -3.56 11.70
N GLU A 275 6.03 -3.32 10.65
CA GLU A 275 6.62 -4.38 9.85
C GLU A 275 8.05 -4.59 10.33
N GLY A 276 8.49 -5.84 10.40
CA GLY A 276 9.85 -6.14 10.81
C GLY A 276 10.42 -7.34 10.08
N ASP A 277 11.73 -7.43 10.12
CA ASP A 277 12.52 -8.50 9.54
C ASP A 277 13.60 -8.92 10.53
N THR A 278 14.15 -10.11 10.28
CA THR A 278 15.21 -10.67 11.09
C THR A 278 16.27 -11.21 10.17
N ASP A 279 17.52 -10.95 10.50
CA ASP A 279 18.66 -11.39 9.73
C ASP A 279 19.59 -12.25 10.57
N VAL A 280 20.28 -13.17 9.90
CA VAL A 280 21.40 -13.92 10.47
C VAL A 280 22.53 -13.80 9.46
N SER A 281 23.52 -12.99 9.80
CA SER A 281 24.59 -12.59 8.89
C SER A 281 25.96 -12.97 9.42
N PHE A 282 26.93 -13.01 8.52
CA PHE A 282 28.35 -13.02 8.87
C PHE A 282 28.75 -11.66 9.44
N ASN A 283 29.76 -11.64 10.30
CA ASN A 283 30.32 -10.40 10.84
C ASN A 283 31.19 -9.69 9.79
N TRP A 284 30.55 -9.06 8.79
CA TRP A 284 31.23 -8.37 7.70
C TRP A 284 32.05 -7.15 8.14
N SER A 285 31.85 -6.67 9.37
CA SER A 285 32.62 -5.60 9.99
C SER A 285 33.79 -6.10 10.84
N ALA A 286 34.11 -7.40 10.83
CA ALA A 286 35.25 -7.95 11.53
C ALA A 286 36.56 -7.25 11.13
N PRO A 287 37.36 -6.73 12.08
CA PRO A 287 38.62 -6.06 11.78
C PRO A 287 39.76 -7.05 11.48
N GLY A 288 40.80 -6.57 10.81
CA GLY A 288 42.07 -7.31 10.61
C GLY A 288 42.12 -8.17 9.36
N TYR A 289 43.09 -9.10 9.33
CA TYR A 289 43.33 -10.05 8.22
C TYR A 289 43.87 -11.39 8.77
N GLY A 290 43.97 -12.41 7.92
CA GLY A 290 44.53 -13.72 8.32
C GLY A 290 43.53 -14.66 8.98
N GLN A 291 44.01 -15.57 9.84
CA GLN A 291 43.19 -16.61 10.46
C GLN A 291 42.18 -16.06 11.46
N ASP A 292 42.57 -15.09 12.29
CA ASP A 292 41.69 -14.49 13.30
C ASP A 292 40.54 -13.71 12.65
N PHE A 293 40.83 -12.93 11.60
CA PHE A 293 39.79 -12.29 10.78
C PHE A 293 38.80 -13.31 10.22
N LYS A 294 39.29 -14.43 9.66
CA LYS A 294 38.42 -15.50 9.12
C LYS A 294 37.60 -16.19 10.21
N LYS A 295 38.04 -16.20 11.47
CA LYS A 295 37.28 -16.72 12.60
C LYS A 295 36.19 -15.71 13.01
N ALA A 296 36.57 -14.46 13.23
CA ALA A 296 35.66 -13.38 13.60
C ALA A 296 34.57 -13.15 12.55
N LEU A 297 34.91 -13.17 11.25
CA LEU A 297 33.95 -13.06 10.15
C LEU A 297 32.86 -14.14 10.20
N ARG A 298 33.18 -15.35 10.70
CA ARG A 298 32.25 -16.48 10.80
C ARG A 298 31.39 -16.46 12.05
N GLU A 299 31.65 -15.56 12.98
CA GLU A 299 30.76 -15.33 14.12
C GLU A 299 29.46 -14.75 13.60
N SER A 300 28.35 -15.43 13.90
CA SER A 300 27.04 -15.06 13.37
C SER A 300 26.48 -13.89 14.15
N GLN A 301 26.00 -12.89 13.43
CA GLN A 301 25.24 -11.77 13.98
C GLN A 301 23.77 -12.05 13.74
N VAL A 302 23.00 -12.09 14.83
CA VAL A 302 21.56 -12.37 14.82
C VAL A 302 20.83 -11.06 15.07
N GLY A 303 20.27 -10.48 14.02
CA GLY A 303 19.63 -9.17 14.03
C GLY A 303 18.11 -9.23 13.97
N VAL A 304 17.50 -8.16 14.44
CA VAL A 304 16.07 -7.87 14.28
C VAL A 304 15.88 -6.39 13.99
N ASN A 305 15.00 -6.09 13.03
CA ASN A 305 14.62 -4.74 12.63
C ASN A 305 13.11 -4.59 12.75
N VAL A 306 12.68 -3.41 13.21
CA VAL A 306 11.27 -3.05 13.40
C VAL A 306 11.06 -1.66 12.84
N LEU A 307 10.05 -1.48 12.00
CA LEU A 307 9.76 -0.21 11.36
C LEU A 307 8.27 0.11 11.37
N GLY A 308 7.94 1.29 11.89
CA GLY A 308 6.58 1.74 12.11
C GLY A 308 5.93 2.22 10.83
N PHE A 309 4.65 1.89 10.67
CA PHE A 309 3.78 2.40 9.61
C PHE A 309 2.57 3.04 10.26
N GLY A 310 2.37 4.33 10.01
CA GLY A 310 1.25 5.11 10.56
C GLY A 310 0.61 5.99 9.50
N GLU A 311 -0.62 6.40 9.74
CA GLU A 311 -1.36 7.29 8.84
C GLU A 311 -0.78 8.71 8.87
N VAL A 312 -0.52 9.29 7.69
CA VAL A 312 -0.48 10.76 7.56
C VAL A 312 -1.91 11.23 7.44
N LEU A 313 -2.37 12.08 8.35
CA LEU A 313 -3.77 12.52 8.33
C LEU A 313 -4.14 13.14 6.96
N PRO A 314 -5.37 12.91 6.46
CA PRO A 314 -5.84 13.51 5.22
C PRO A 314 -6.12 14.99 5.45
N ARG A 315 -5.08 15.82 5.33
CA ARG A 315 -5.16 17.28 5.53
C ARG A 315 -5.39 18.00 4.21
N TRP A 316 -6.16 19.09 4.24
CA TRP A 316 -6.43 19.90 3.03
C TRP A 316 -5.15 20.50 2.42
N ASP A 317 -4.21 20.89 3.27
CA ASP A 317 -2.92 21.50 2.90
C ASP A 317 -1.89 20.47 2.40
N ASN A 318 -2.20 19.18 2.46
CA ASN A 318 -1.50 18.16 1.69
C ASN A 318 -2.23 17.98 0.36
N PHE A 319 -1.67 18.55 -0.71
CA PHE A 319 -2.32 18.55 -2.03
C PHE A 319 -1.33 18.49 -3.19
N VAL A 320 -1.86 18.25 -4.39
CA VAL A 320 -1.13 18.36 -5.65
C VAL A 320 -1.84 19.29 -6.61
N GLU A 321 -1.07 19.95 -7.46
CA GLU A 321 -1.55 20.81 -8.53
C GLU A 321 -0.69 20.62 -9.78
N ILE A 322 -1.14 21.11 -10.93
CA ILE A 322 -0.31 21.15 -12.13
C ILE A 322 0.73 22.26 -12.02
N ASP A 323 2.00 21.92 -12.26
CA ASP A 323 3.06 22.91 -12.41
C ASP A 323 2.92 23.63 -13.75
N LYS A 324 2.64 24.93 -13.71
CA LYS A 324 2.45 25.77 -14.90
C LYS A 324 3.73 26.00 -15.70
N ASN A 325 4.89 25.77 -15.10
CA ASN A 325 6.19 26.11 -15.67
C ASN A 325 7.02 24.88 -16.03
N THR A 326 6.56 23.68 -15.65
CA THR A 326 7.33 22.44 -15.81
C THR A 326 6.50 21.39 -16.53
N VAL A 327 7.09 20.81 -17.57
CA VAL A 327 6.55 19.68 -18.31
C VAL A 327 7.50 18.50 -18.22
N ASP A 328 6.98 17.29 -18.42
CA ASP A 328 7.82 16.10 -18.55
C ASP A 328 8.49 16.02 -19.93
N HIS A 329 9.20 14.91 -20.18
CA HIS A 329 9.86 14.64 -21.46
C HIS A 329 8.93 14.65 -22.68
N TRP A 330 7.62 14.53 -22.46
CA TRP A 330 6.58 14.46 -23.50
C TRP A 330 5.82 15.79 -23.65
N GLY A 331 6.25 16.85 -22.97
CA GLY A 331 5.59 18.15 -23.01
C GLY A 331 4.31 18.22 -22.18
N ILE A 332 4.05 17.23 -21.31
CA ILE A 332 2.84 17.19 -20.49
C ILE A 332 3.14 17.81 -19.12
N PRO A 333 2.33 18.77 -18.65
CA PRO A 333 2.52 19.41 -17.35
C PRO A 333 2.64 18.40 -16.21
N VAL A 334 3.64 18.57 -15.34
CA VAL A 334 3.89 17.67 -14.20
C VAL A 334 3.07 18.08 -12.98
N LEU A 335 2.97 17.19 -11.99
CA LEU A 335 2.44 17.56 -10.68
C LEU A 335 3.50 18.30 -9.85
N ARG A 336 3.08 19.38 -9.21
CA ARG A 336 3.74 19.97 -8.05
C ARG A 336 3.07 19.42 -6.80
N ILE A 337 3.88 18.81 -5.92
CA ILE A 337 3.40 18.11 -4.73
C ILE A 337 3.69 18.96 -3.49
N HIS A 338 2.65 19.26 -2.73
CA HIS A 338 2.70 19.96 -1.46
C HIS A 338 2.31 18.98 -0.36
N MET A 339 3.29 18.47 0.38
CA MET A 339 3.02 17.51 1.44
C MET A 339 4.00 17.68 2.59
N SER A 340 3.47 17.75 3.80
CA SER A 340 4.26 17.79 5.04
C SER A 340 3.61 16.94 6.12
N ASN A 341 4.41 16.59 7.13
CA ASN A 341 3.89 16.12 8.41
C ASN A 341 3.41 17.32 9.23
N GLY A 342 2.40 17.07 10.05
CA GLY A 342 2.01 17.97 11.13
C GLY A 342 2.42 17.44 12.52
N PRO A 343 1.98 18.13 13.59
CA PRO A 343 2.27 17.73 14.97
C PRO A 343 1.79 16.32 15.32
N ASN A 344 0.71 15.86 14.69
CA ASN A 344 0.16 14.52 14.85
C ASN A 344 1.19 13.45 14.45
N GLU A 345 1.71 13.54 13.23
CA GLU A 345 2.68 12.56 12.71
C GLU A 345 4.00 12.65 13.48
N GLU A 346 4.46 13.85 13.86
CA GLU A 346 5.67 14.01 14.67
C GLU A 346 5.58 13.34 16.04
N ALA A 347 4.43 13.47 16.72
CA ALA A 347 4.18 12.80 18.00
C ALA A 347 4.12 11.27 17.82
N MET A 348 3.45 10.81 16.75
CA MET A 348 3.36 9.39 16.42
C MET A 348 4.74 8.77 16.13
N ILE A 349 5.61 9.47 15.39
CA ILE A 349 6.98 9.00 15.05
C ILE A 349 7.83 8.81 16.30
N LYS A 350 7.72 9.72 17.26
CA LYS A 350 8.43 9.61 18.55
C LYS A 350 7.95 8.40 19.33
N ASP A 351 6.63 8.20 19.41
CA ASP A 351 6.04 7.03 20.07
C ASP A 351 6.44 5.72 19.38
N MET A 352 6.52 5.71 18.05
CA MET A 352 7.03 4.57 17.27
C MET A 352 8.48 4.21 17.63
N GLY A 353 9.37 5.20 17.80
CA GLY A 353 10.75 4.93 18.19
C GLY A 353 10.84 4.34 19.61
N VAL A 354 10.12 4.93 20.57
CA VAL A 354 10.08 4.45 21.96
C VAL A 354 9.50 3.04 22.04
N SER A 355 8.34 2.81 21.43
CA SER A 355 7.63 1.54 21.48
C SER A 355 8.39 0.41 20.77
N ALA A 356 9.18 0.72 19.73
CA ALA A 356 10.08 -0.26 19.12
C ALA A 356 11.18 -0.70 20.10
N GLY A 357 11.76 0.26 20.85
CA GLY A 357 12.71 -0.03 21.93
C GLY A 357 12.11 -0.90 23.03
N GLU A 358 10.86 -0.62 23.44
CA GLU A 358 10.13 -1.42 24.44
C GLU A 358 9.98 -2.88 24.00
N LEU A 359 9.54 -3.12 22.75
CA LEU A 359 9.39 -4.48 22.20
C LEU A 359 10.73 -5.22 22.11
N LEU A 360 11.76 -4.55 21.59
CA LEU A 360 13.10 -5.13 21.47
C LEU A 360 13.69 -5.47 22.84
N GLN A 361 13.54 -4.58 23.82
CA GLN A 361 13.99 -4.80 25.19
C GLN A 361 13.21 -5.94 25.86
N ALA A 362 11.89 -5.99 25.67
CA ALA A 362 11.04 -7.04 26.19
C ALA A 362 11.45 -8.42 25.66
N ALA A 363 11.87 -8.50 24.40
CA ALA A 363 12.36 -9.71 23.75
C ALA A 363 13.82 -10.07 24.09
N GLY A 364 14.51 -9.24 24.89
CA GLY A 364 15.87 -9.51 25.34
C GLY A 364 16.97 -9.08 24.35
N ALA A 365 16.62 -8.28 23.34
CA ALA A 365 17.60 -7.76 22.40
C ALA A 365 18.65 -6.89 23.12
N LYS A 366 19.87 -6.90 22.58
CA LYS A 366 21.03 -6.11 23.01
C LYS A 366 21.37 -5.09 21.93
N ASN A 367 22.23 -4.12 22.27
CA ASN A 367 22.68 -3.08 21.35
C ASN A 367 21.52 -2.37 20.62
N ILE A 368 20.42 -2.15 21.34
CA ILE A 368 19.19 -1.59 20.79
C ILE A 368 19.45 -0.17 20.31
N ARG A 369 19.09 0.11 19.05
CA ARG A 369 19.15 1.43 18.44
C ARG A 369 17.77 1.79 17.92
N THR A 370 17.17 2.81 18.51
CA THR A 370 15.88 3.37 18.06
C THR A 370 16.10 4.62 17.24
N PHE A 371 15.19 4.91 16.32
CA PHE A 371 15.15 6.16 15.57
C PHE A 371 13.72 6.70 15.51
N ALA A 372 13.62 8.02 15.36
CA ALA A 372 12.38 8.77 15.29
C ALA A 372 12.62 10.03 14.44
N ASP A 373 13.01 9.81 13.20
CA ASP A 373 13.45 10.87 12.29
C ASP A 373 12.31 11.25 11.35
N PRO A 374 11.63 12.41 11.55
CA PRO A 374 10.56 12.82 10.66
C PRO A 374 11.06 12.84 9.20
N PRO A 375 10.32 12.23 8.27
CA PRO A 375 10.77 12.01 6.92
C PRO A 375 10.95 13.37 6.24
N ARG A 376 12.18 13.65 5.80
CA ARG A 376 12.49 14.78 4.90
C ARG A 376 11.95 14.48 3.49
N GLY A 377 10.64 14.26 3.34
CA GLY A 377 9.99 13.90 2.08
C GLY A 377 10.12 12.43 1.64
N ARG A 378 10.48 11.51 2.56
CA ARG A 378 10.56 10.06 2.28
C ARG A 378 9.35 9.32 2.87
N TRP A 379 8.28 9.19 2.10
CA TRP A 379 7.09 8.41 2.48
C TRP A 379 7.20 6.95 2.05
N ALA A 380 6.34 6.07 2.58
CA ALA A 380 6.33 4.64 2.27
C ALA A 380 5.92 4.27 0.83
N VAL A 381 5.82 5.24 -0.10
CA VAL A 381 5.44 4.97 -1.51
C VAL A 381 4.01 4.38 -1.60
N HIS A 382 3.15 4.78 -0.63
CA HIS A 382 1.74 4.42 -0.47
C HIS A 382 0.85 5.67 -0.61
N GLU A 383 1.10 6.51 -1.61
CA GLU A 383 0.32 7.73 -1.83
C GLU A 383 -1.14 7.40 -2.17
N ALA A 384 -2.08 8.12 -1.56
CA ALA A 384 -3.52 7.89 -1.69
C ALA A 384 -4.31 9.21 -1.52
N GLY A 385 -5.60 9.19 -1.86
CA GLY A 385 -6.58 10.22 -1.48
C GLY A 385 -6.81 11.39 -2.43
N MET A 386 -6.00 11.55 -3.48
CA MET A 386 -6.08 12.70 -4.40
C MET A 386 -7.40 12.81 -5.20
N ALA A 387 -8.29 11.81 -5.15
CA ALA A 387 -9.64 11.87 -5.70
C ALA A 387 -10.61 11.14 -4.75
N ARG A 388 -10.59 11.50 -3.46
CA ARG A 388 -11.25 10.73 -2.40
C ARG A 388 -12.72 10.42 -2.69
N MET A 389 -13.15 9.24 -2.23
CA MET A 389 -14.55 8.83 -2.19
C MET A 389 -15.31 9.55 -1.07
N GLY A 390 -16.61 9.76 -1.29
CA GLY A 390 -17.54 10.27 -0.29
C GLY A 390 -18.99 10.24 -0.77
N GLU A 391 -19.92 10.44 0.16
CA GLU A 391 -21.37 10.52 -0.14
C GLU A 391 -21.77 11.90 -0.66
N ASP A 392 -21.10 12.96 -0.19
CA ASP A 392 -21.38 14.33 -0.60
C ASP A 392 -20.52 14.72 -1.83
N PRO A 393 -21.14 14.95 -3.00
CA PRO A 393 -20.42 15.37 -4.20
C PRO A 393 -19.76 16.75 -4.05
N LYS A 394 -20.11 17.56 -3.03
CA LYS A 394 -19.43 18.84 -2.73
C LYS A 394 -18.15 18.66 -1.92
N LYS A 395 -17.90 17.46 -1.39
CA LYS A 395 -16.74 17.14 -0.55
C LYS A 395 -15.90 15.98 -1.09
N SER A 396 -16.28 15.38 -2.20
CA SER A 396 -15.59 14.21 -2.76
C SER A 396 -15.57 14.27 -4.27
N VAL A 397 -14.66 13.51 -4.88
CA VAL A 397 -14.55 13.38 -6.34
C VAL A 397 -15.31 12.15 -6.83
N LEU A 398 -15.30 11.09 -6.00
CA LEU A 398 -15.85 9.79 -6.36
C LEU A 398 -16.97 9.35 -5.40
N THR A 399 -17.90 8.57 -5.91
CA THR A 399 -18.86 7.80 -5.12
C THR A 399 -18.15 6.63 -4.42
N GLN A 400 -18.88 5.91 -3.57
CA GLN A 400 -18.41 4.67 -2.94
C GLN A 400 -18.00 3.55 -3.93
N PHE A 401 -18.33 3.67 -5.22
CA PHE A 401 -17.96 2.72 -6.28
C PHE A 401 -16.80 3.22 -7.15
N GLN A 402 -16.04 4.20 -6.67
CA GLN A 402 -14.94 4.83 -7.40
C GLN A 402 -15.38 5.46 -8.74
N GLN A 403 -16.67 5.76 -8.88
CA GLN A 403 -17.29 6.44 -10.02
C GLN A 403 -17.22 7.95 -9.79
N SER A 404 -16.89 8.75 -10.80
CA SER A 404 -16.96 10.20 -10.68
C SER A 404 -18.39 10.68 -10.41
N HIS A 405 -18.55 11.62 -9.48
CA HIS A 405 -19.83 12.31 -9.28
C HIS A 405 -20.23 13.15 -10.50
N ASP A 406 -19.25 13.68 -11.24
CA ASP A 406 -19.47 14.63 -12.33
C ASP A 406 -19.61 13.98 -13.71
N VAL A 407 -19.01 12.80 -13.91
CA VAL A 407 -18.95 12.10 -15.21
C VAL A 407 -19.30 10.62 -15.03
N GLN A 408 -20.51 10.26 -15.46
CA GLN A 408 -21.13 8.97 -15.15
C GLN A 408 -20.35 7.74 -15.65
N ASN A 409 -19.62 7.84 -16.76
CA ASN A 409 -18.82 6.76 -17.33
C ASN A 409 -17.31 6.91 -17.10
N LEU A 410 -16.93 7.65 -16.07
CA LEU A 410 -15.54 7.81 -15.63
C LEU A 410 -15.38 7.20 -14.23
N PHE A 411 -14.38 6.32 -14.09
CA PHE A 411 -14.02 5.69 -12.83
C PHE A 411 -12.54 5.89 -12.54
N VAL A 412 -12.15 5.89 -11.26
CA VAL A 412 -10.76 5.98 -10.81
C VAL A 412 -10.50 4.86 -9.82
N MET A 413 -10.04 3.72 -10.31
CA MET A 413 -9.94 2.47 -9.55
C MET A 413 -8.52 2.19 -9.03
N ASP A 414 -7.89 3.21 -8.46
CA ASP A 414 -6.65 3.11 -7.69
C ASP A 414 -6.78 3.78 -6.32
N ALA A 415 -5.67 3.96 -5.59
CA ALA A 415 -5.68 4.55 -4.26
C ALA A 415 -6.12 6.03 -4.21
N SER A 416 -6.39 6.68 -5.35
CA SER A 416 -6.92 8.06 -5.36
C SER A 416 -8.23 8.17 -4.60
N GLY A 417 -9.07 7.13 -4.64
CA GLY A 417 -10.38 7.10 -3.99
C GLY A 417 -10.35 6.99 -2.47
N PHE A 418 -9.19 6.82 -1.85
CA PHE A 418 -9.11 6.59 -0.41
C PHE A 418 -9.55 7.83 0.38
N THR A 419 -10.43 7.67 1.37
CA THR A 419 -10.82 8.78 2.26
C THR A 419 -9.77 9.04 3.34
N SER A 420 -9.07 7.99 3.77
CA SER A 420 -7.91 8.01 4.68
C SER A 420 -6.97 6.86 4.33
N ASN A 421 -5.75 6.81 4.90
CA ASN A 421 -4.80 5.73 4.64
C ASN A 421 -4.23 5.16 5.95
N PRO A 422 -4.92 4.18 6.55
CA PRO A 422 -4.58 3.63 7.87
C PRO A 422 -3.26 2.86 7.83
N CYS A 423 -2.71 2.41 8.97
CA CYS A 423 -1.37 1.78 9.03
C CYS A 423 -1.15 0.48 8.23
N GLN A 424 -2.19 -0.07 7.61
CA GLN A 424 -2.16 -1.27 6.79
C GLN A 424 -1.77 -0.94 5.34
N ASN A 425 -0.92 -1.75 4.72
CA ASN A 425 -0.51 -1.56 3.32
C ASN A 425 -1.74 -1.58 2.40
N PRO A 426 -1.88 -0.61 1.47
CA PRO A 426 -3.16 -0.35 0.82
C PRO A 426 -3.49 -1.33 -0.31
N THR A 427 -2.52 -2.09 -0.83
CA THR A 427 -2.68 -2.82 -2.09
C THR A 427 -3.81 -3.85 -2.07
N LEU A 428 -4.01 -4.55 -0.95
CA LEU A 428 -5.12 -5.50 -0.83
C LEU A 428 -6.48 -4.78 -0.93
N THR A 429 -6.62 -3.64 -0.25
CA THR A 429 -7.81 -2.79 -0.31
C THR A 429 -8.05 -2.22 -1.70
N ILE A 430 -7.00 -1.78 -2.41
CA ILE A 430 -7.08 -1.32 -3.80
C ILE A 430 -7.66 -2.43 -4.70
N MET A 431 -7.17 -3.66 -4.55
CA MET A 431 -7.67 -4.81 -5.33
C MET A 431 -9.14 -5.10 -4.99
N ALA A 432 -9.52 -5.10 -3.70
CA ALA A 432 -10.89 -5.35 -3.29
C ALA A 432 -11.87 -4.28 -3.81
N LEU A 433 -11.50 -3.00 -3.71
CA LEU A 433 -12.30 -1.89 -4.25
C LEU A 433 -12.42 -1.94 -5.77
N CYS A 434 -11.34 -2.30 -6.48
CA CYS A 434 -11.35 -2.46 -7.93
C CYS A 434 -12.35 -3.55 -8.35
N VAL A 435 -12.28 -4.74 -7.74
CA VAL A 435 -13.23 -5.83 -8.05
C VAL A 435 -14.67 -5.42 -7.71
N ARG A 436 -14.90 -4.79 -6.56
CA ARG A 436 -16.22 -4.27 -6.16
C ARG A 436 -16.79 -3.25 -7.16
N SER A 437 -15.95 -2.33 -7.62
CA SER A 437 -16.36 -1.27 -8.55
C SER A 437 -16.60 -1.83 -9.95
N CYS A 438 -15.83 -2.84 -10.37
CA CYS A 438 -16.08 -3.59 -11.60
C CYS A 438 -17.41 -4.35 -11.54
N ASP A 439 -17.77 -4.96 -10.42
CA ASP A 439 -19.05 -5.65 -10.25
C ASP A 439 -20.23 -4.69 -10.43
N TYR A 440 -20.19 -3.55 -9.73
CA TYR A 440 -21.15 -2.46 -9.90
C TYR A 440 -21.21 -1.95 -11.35
N LEU A 441 -20.05 -1.68 -11.97
CA LEU A 441 -20.00 -1.18 -13.34
C LEU A 441 -20.62 -2.17 -14.34
N MET A 442 -20.33 -3.47 -14.19
CA MET A 442 -20.91 -4.50 -15.06
C MET A 442 -22.45 -4.49 -14.99
N ASP A 443 -23.01 -4.32 -13.80
CA ASP A 443 -24.46 -4.25 -13.61
C ASP A 443 -25.05 -2.95 -14.18
N GLU A 444 -24.39 -1.82 -14.01
CA GLU A 444 -24.86 -0.56 -14.60
C GLU A 444 -24.76 -0.55 -16.12
N MET A 445 -23.74 -1.18 -16.70
CA MET A 445 -23.63 -1.36 -18.15
C MET A 445 -24.74 -2.26 -18.71
N LYS A 446 -25.18 -3.29 -17.98
CA LYS A 446 -26.34 -4.12 -18.37
C LYS A 446 -27.65 -3.32 -18.36
N LYS A 447 -27.79 -2.39 -17.40
CA LYS A 447 -28.96 -1.50 -17.29
C LYS A 447 -28.95 -0.36 -18.31
N GLY A 448 -27.81 -0.08 -18.94
CA GLY A 448 -27.64 1.06 -19.84
C GLY A 448 -27.49 2.40 -19.10
N SER A 449 -27.25 2.38 -17.79
CA SER A 449 -26.98 3.58 -17.00
C SER A 449 -25.59 4.15 -17.28
N VAL A 450 -24.66 3.32 -17.78
CA VAL A 450 -23.26 3.68 -18.04
C VAL A 450 -22.81 3.21 -19.42
#